data_AF-A0A1I0KYR0-F1
#
_entry.id   AF-A0A1I0KYR0-F1
#
_cell.length_a   1.000
_cell.length_b   1.000
_cell.length_c   1.000
_cell.angle_alpha   90.00
_cell.angle_beta   90.00
_cell.angle_gamma   90.00
#
_symmetry.space_group_name_H-M   'P 1'
#
loop_
_entity.id
_entity.type
_entity.pdbx_description
1 polymer ?
#
loop_
_entity_poly.entity_id
_entity_poly.type
_entity_poly.pdbx_seq_one_letter_code
_entity_poly.pdbx_strand_id
1 'polypeptide(L)'
;MTWQYHIETVPYHTHFQKIEATQRLNNFGEEGWELVTAHLKEEAGTLTLFFKRQHPPSPPVSKRIPEPSRKTPPAIVSVKKSRQ
;
A
#
# COMPACT_ATOMS: atom_id res chain seq x y z
N MET A 1 9.22 2.16 12.05
CA MET A 1 8.91 0.94 11.26
C MET A 1 7.58 0.41 11.78
N THR A 2 6.58 0.23 10.91
CA THR A 2 5.26 -0.26 11.32
C THR A 2 5.00 -1.62 10.68
N TRP A 3 4.33 -2.51 11.42
CA TRP A 3 3.97 -3.84 10.95
C TRP A 3 2.52 -3.85 10.51
N GLN A 4 2.22 -4.57 9.44
CA GLN A 4 0.87 -4.96 9.05
C GLN A 4 0.67 -6.42 9.41
N TYR A 5 -0.56 -6.76 9.84
CA TYR A 5 -0.95 -8.12 10.20
C TYR A 5 -2.14 -8.56 9.35
N HIS A 6 -2.15 -9.83 8.94
CA HIS A 6 -3.24 -10.45 8.18
C HIS A 6 -3.57 -11.82 8.76
N ILE A 7 -4.86 -12.19 8.75
CA ILE A 7 -5.35 -13.48 9.21
C ILE A 7 -6.16 -14.09 8.09
N GLU A 8 -5.81 -15.31 7.69
CA GLU A 8 -6.52 -16.06 6.67
C GLU A 8 -7.01 -17.39 7.26
N THR A 9 -8.27 -17.75 7.02
CA THR A 9 -8.79 -19.06 7.39
C THR A 9 -9.20 -19.81 6.13
N VAL A 10 -8.63 -20.99 5.93
CA VAL A 10 -8.86 -21.81 4.74
C VAL A 10 -9.35 -23.21 5.13
N PRO A 11 -10.21 -23.84 4.31
CA PRO A 11 -10.48 -25.26 4.44
C PRO A 11 -9.20 -26.10 4.29
N TYR A 12 -9.07 -27.18 5.05
CA TYR A 12 -7.88 -28.04 5.10
C TYR A 12 -8.23 -29.53 5.34
N HIS A 13 -9.42 -29.97 4.96
CA HIS A 13 -9.88 -31.34 5.22
C HIS A 13 -9.48 -32.30 4.08
N THR A 14 -9.72 -31.89 2.84
CA THR A 14 -9.49 -32.75 1.66
C THR A 14 -8.10 -32.54 1.06
N HIS A 15 -7.60 -33.53 0.31
CA HIS A 15 -6.32 -33.40 -0.41
C HIS A 15 -6.28 -32.17 -1.33
N PHE A 16 -7.38 -31.89 -2.04
CA PHE A 16 -7.49 -30.72 -2.90
C PHE A 16 -7.40 -29.41 -2.11
N GLN A 17 -8.09 -29.33 -0.96
CA GLN A 17 -8.03 -28.16 -0.08
C GLN A 17 -6.63 -27.92 0.49
N LYS A 18 -5.87 -28.99 0.78
CA LYS A 18 -4.47 -28.88 1.23
C LYS A 18 -3.57 -28.28 0.13
N ILE A 19 -3.79 -28.64 -1.13
CA ILE A 19 -3.09 -28.06 -2.27
C ILE A 19 -3.44 -26.57 -2.40
N GLU A 20 -4.73 -26.23 -2.35
CA GLU A 20 -5.18 -24.82 -2.44
C GLU A 20 -4.61 -23.97 -1.30
N ALA A 21 -4.62 -24.49 -0.07
CA ALA A 21 -4.04 -23.82 1.09
C ALA A 21 -2.53 -23.57 0.92
N THR A 22 -1.80 -24.54 0.34
CA THR A 22 -0.37 -24.39 0.03
C THR A 22 -0.14 -23.32 -1.03
N GLN A 23 -0.97 -23.28 -2.08
CA GLN A 23 -0.87 -22.27 -3.12
C GLN A 23 -1.15 -20.86 -2.58
N ARG A 24 -2.16 -20.70 -1.72
CA ARG A 24 -2.42 -19.43 -1.04
C ARG A 24 -1.23 -18.99 -0.17
N LEU A 25 -0.62 -19.91 0.57
CA LEU A 25 0.56 -19.62 1.39
C LEU A 25 1.72 -19.08 0.54
N ASN A 26 1.96 -19.70 -0.61
CA ASN A 26 3.00 -19.26 -1.54
C ASN A 26 2.71 -17.85 -2.09
N ASN A 27 1.47 -17.56 -2.48
CA ASN A 27 1.08 -16.22 -2.96
C ASN A 27 1.32 -15.15 -1.88
N PHE A 28 0.97 -15.42 -0.63
CA PHE A 28 1.26 -14.50 0.48
C PHE A 28 2.77 -14.27 0.64
N GLY A 29 3.59 -15.31 0.51
CA GLY A 29 5.04 -15.20 0.51
C GLY A 29 5.58 -14.30 -0.61
N GLU A 30 5.05 -14.44 -1.83
CA GLU A 30 5.40 -13.60 -2.98
C GLU A 30 4.99 -12.13 -2.78
N GLU A 31 3.88 -11.88 -2.07
CA GLU A 31 3.42 -10.54 -1.68
C GLU A 31 4.22 -9.91 -0.51
N GLY A 32 5.24 -10.62 0.00
CA GLY A 32 6.08 -10.16 1.09
C GLY A 32 5.48 -10.34 2.48
N TRP A 33 4.46 -11.21 2.61
CA TRP A 33 3.95 -11.63 3.92
C TRP A 33 4.78 -12.76 4.51
N GLU A 34 5.13 -12.60 5.78
CA GLU A 34 5.80 -13.62 6.59
C GLU A 34 4.77 -14.37 7.43
N LEU A 35 4.79 -15.71 7.36
CA LEU A 35 3.99 -16.55 8.24
C LEU A 35 4.52 -16.46 9.68
N VAL A 36 3.65 -16.13 10.62
CA VAL A 36 3.97 -16.08 12.05
C VAL A 36 3.61 -17.38 12.75
N THR A 37 2.37 -17.84 12.55
CA THR A 37 1.86 -19.08 13.15
C THR A 37 0.71 -19.65 12.33
N ALA A 38 0.49 -20.95 12.45
CA ALA A 38 -0.58 -21.69 11.82
C ALA A 38 -1.31 -22.55 12.87
N HIS A 39 -2.64 -22.50 12.87
CA HIS A 39 -3.48 -23.24 13.79
C HIS A 39 -4.42 -24.14 13.00
N LEU A 40 -4.24 -25.46 13.12
CA LEU A 40 -5.14 -26.45 12.55
C LEU A 40 -6.26 -26.76 13.56
N LYS A 41 -7.51 -26.64 13.11
CA LYS A 41 -8.67 -27.17 13.83
C LYS A 41 -9.17 -28.39 13.09
N GLU A 42 -8.74 -29.57 13.53
CA GLU A 42 -9.05 -30.85 12.86
C GLU A 42 -10.56 -31.12 12.82
N GLU A 43 -11.27 -30.87 13.91
CA GLU A 43 -12.73 -31.04 14.01
C GLU A 43 -13.49 -30.17 13.00
N ALA A 44 -13.03 -28.94 12.78
CA ALA A 44 -13.63 -28.02 11.83
C ALA A 44 -13.09 -28.18 10.41
N GLY A 45 -12.02 -28.97 10.22
CA GLY A 45 -11.35 -29.12 8.94
C GLY A 45 -10.79 -27.81 8.39
N THR A 46 -10.35 -26.89 9.25
CA THR A 46 -9.87 -25.55 8.86
C THR A 46 -8.46 -25.26 9.36
N LEU A 47 -7.67 -24.57 8.55
CA LEU A 47 -6.36 -24.05 8.90
C LEU A 47 -6.44 -22.52 8.99
N THR A 48 -6.10 -21.96 10.15
CA THR A 48 -5.99 -20.51 10.37
C THR A 48 -4.53 -20.10 10.32
N LEU A 49 -4.19 -19.15 9.47
CA LEU A 49 -2.85 -18.67 9.20
C LEU A 49 -2.73 -17.21 9.62
N PHE A 50 -1.67 -16.90 10.36
CA PHE A 50 -1.39 -15.55 10.85
C PHE A 50 -0.13 -15.05 10.17
N PHE A 51 -0.23 -13.89 9.52
CA PHE A 51 0.84 -13.28 8.75
C PHE A 51 1.19 -11.90 9.28
N LYS A 52 2.43 -11.49 9.03
CA LYS A 52 2.89 -10.12 9.22
C LYS A 52 3.68 -9.67 8.00
N ARG A 53 3.72 -8.38 7.71
CA ARG A 53 4.70 -7.80 6.78
C ARG A 53 5.15 -6.43 7.26
N GLN A 54 6.36 -6.05 6.87
CA GLN A 54 6.82 -4.68 7.11
C GLN A 54 6.01 -3.74 6.22
N HIS A 55 5.38 -2.72 6.80
CA HIS A 55 4.80 -1.67 6.00
C HIS A 55 5.95 -0.89 5.36
N PRO A 56 6.01 -0.76 4.01
CA PRO A 56 6.97 0.15 3.41
C PRO A 56 6.78 1.54 4.03
N PRO A 57 7.87 2.26 4.33
CA PRO A 57 7.77 3.62 4.82
C PRO A 57 6.93 4.42 3.82
N SER A 58 5.91 5.12 4.32
CA SER A 58 5.13 6.02 3.46
C SER A 58 6.11 6.94 2.73
N PRO A 59 5.96 7.16 1.41
CA PRO A 59 6.81 8.09 0.71
C PRO A 59 6.77 9.42 1.45
N PRO A 60 7.91 10.14 1.58
CA PRO A 60 7.92 11.42 2.26
C PRO A 60 6.85 12.29 1.62
N VAL A 61 5.93 12.81 2.44
CA VAL A 61 4.88 13.72 1.98
C VAL A 61 5.60 14.85 1.24
N SER A 62 5.43 14.89 -0.08
CA SER A 62 5.98 15.97 -0.89
C SER A 62 5.34 17.24 -0.37
N LYS A 63 6.08 18.00 0.44
CA LYS A 63 5.69 19.36 0.84
C LYS A 63 5.63 20.12 -0.47
N ARG A 64 4.43 20.26 -1.05
CA ARG A 64 4.21 21.15 -2.20
C ARG A 64 4.77 22.49 -1.77
N ILE A 65 5.88 22.88 -2.39
CA ILE A 65 6.38 24.25 -2.29
C ILE A 65 5.22 25.11 -2.78
N PRO A 66 4.72 26.08 -1.99
CA PRO A 66 3.71 27.01 -2.48
C PRO A 66 4.26 27.63 -3.76
N GLU A 67 3.53 27.47 -4.87
CA GLU A 67 3.85 28.14 -6.12
C GLU A 67 4.04 29.63 -5.80
N PRO A 68 5.17 30.25 -6.19
CA PRO A 68 5.33 31.68 -6.00
C PRO A 68 4.21 32.37 -6.78
N SER A 69 3.31 33.01 -6.03
CA SER A 69 2.23 33.83 -6.55
C SER A 69 2.79 34.71 -7.68
N ARG A 70 2.30 34.50 -8.91
CA ARG A 70 2.67 35.30 -10.08
C ARG A 70 2.47 36.77 -9.72
N LYS A 71 3.57 37.50 -9.51
CA LYS A 71 3.55 38.96 -9.43
C LYS A 71 2.91 39.49 -10.71
N THR A 72 1.86 40.26 -10.54
CA THR A 72 1.17 41.04 -11.57
C THR A 72 2.18 41.72 -12.49
N PRO A 73 2.04 41.64 -13.83
CA PRO A 73 2.94 42.37 -14.73
C PRO A 73 2.79 43.88 -14.52
N PRO A 74 3.87 44.67 -14.65
CA PRO A 74 3.79 46.12 -14.49
C PRO A 74 2.94 46.73 -15.60
N ALA A 75 2.12 47.72 -15.23
CA ALA A 75 1.33 48.49 -16.17
C ALA A 75 2.24 49.20 -17.18
N ILE A 76 2.05 48.91 -18.47
CA ILE A 76 2.71 49.63 -19.56
C ILE A 76 2.06 51.02 -19.63
N VAL A 77 2.79 52.06 -19.20
CA VAL A 77 2.36 53.44 -19.40
C VAL A 77 2.67 53.83 -20.84
N SER A 78 1.63 53.90 -21.69
CA SER A 78 1.76 54.47 -23.03
C SER A 78 1.98 55.98 -22.95
N VAL A 79 3.20 56.45 -23.21
CA VAL A 79 3.48 57.87 -23.38
C VAL A 79 3.09 58.27 -24.80
N LYS A 80 1.99 59.01 -24.93
CA LYS A 80 1.53 59.61 -26.18
C LYS A 80 2.45 60.79 -26.52
N LYS A 81 3.39 60.59 -27.46
CA LYS A 81 4.28 61.65 -27.94
C LYS A 81 3.51 62.54 -28.93
N SER A 82 3.00 63.68 -28.45
CA SER A 82 2.48 64.75 -29.30
C SER A 82 3.61 65.33 -30.13
N ARG A 83 3.42 65.37 -31.45
CA ARG A 83 4.27 66.12 -32.39
C ARG A 83 3.98 67.60 -32.23
N GLN A 84 5.04 68.40 -32.12
CA GLN A 84 5.16 69.74 -32.73
C GLN A 84 6.65 70.02 -32.93
#